data_AF-A0A0F9UBE0-F1
#
_entry.id   AF-A0A0F9UBE0-F1
#
_cell.length_a   1.000
_cell.length_b   1.000
_cell.length_c   1.000
_cell.angle_alpha   90.00
_cell.angle_beta   90.00
_cell.angle_gamma   90.00
#
_symmetry.space_group_name_H-M   'P 1'
#
loop_
_entity.id
_entity.type
_entity.pdbx_description
1 polymer ?
#
loop_
_entity_poly.entity_id
_entity_poly.type
_entity_poly.pdbx_seq_one_letter_code
_entity_poly.pdbx_strand_id
1 'polypeptide(L)' 'MLEQDKNPFKNLQGDLKDVPPELRKKVMEDVATAKLIMELTGLFTGSFAAIIEGMLKTKSKTE' A
#
# COMPACT_ATOMS: atom_id res chain seq x y z
N MET A 1 -36.16 -39.77 -9.87
CA MET A 1 -35.98 -38.30 -9.88
C MET A 1 -34.50 -38.07 -9.65
N LEU A 2 -33.78 -37.57 -10.65
CA LEU A 2 -32.34 -37.31 -10.54
C LEU A 2 -32.17 -35.99 -9.78
N GLU A 3 -31.97 -36.09 -8.46
CA GLU A 3 -31.52 -34.99 -7.62
C GLU A 3 -30.23 -34.44 -8.25
N GLN A 4 -30.30 -33.25 -8.86
CA GLN A 4 -29.12 -32.60 -9.43
C GLN A 4 -28.20 -32.20 -8.28
N ASP A 5 -27.12 -32.95 -8.12
CA ASP A 5 -26.01 -32.67 -7.21
C ASP A 5 -25.24 -31.42 -7.70
N LYS A 6 -25.87 -30.24 -7.57
CA LYS A 6 -25.27 -28.95 -7.88
C LYS A 6 -24.36 -28.58 -6.73
N ASN A 7 -23.12 -29.06 -6.81
CA ASN A 7 -22.04 -28.69 -5.90
C ASN A 7 -22.00 -27.15 -5.71
N PRO A 8 -22.26 -26.63 -4.49
CA PRO A 8 -22.39 -25.19 -4.23
C PRO A 8 -21.06 -24.44 -4.34
N PHE A 9 -19.93 -25.15 -4.34
CA PHE A 9 -18.59 -24.57 -4.48
C PHE A 9 -18.18 -24.34 -5.94
N LYS A 10 -18.88 -24.93 -6.92
CA LYS A 10 -18.56 -24.73 -8.36
C LYS A 10 -18.66 -23.27 -8.80
N ASN A 11 -19.52 -22.48 -8.17
CA ASN A 11 -19.71 -21.06 -8.48
C ASN A 11 -18.76 -20.15 -7.69
N LEU A 12 -18.04 -20.69 -6.70
CA LEU A 12 -17.15 -19.90 -5.83
C LEU A 12 -15.95 -19.32 -6.59
N GLN A 13 -15.46 -20.04 -7.60
CA GLN A 13 -14.34 -19.60 -8.43
C GLN A 13 -14.78 -18.81 -9.68
N GLY A 14 -16.02 -19.01 -10.15
CA GLY A 14 -16.53 -18.40 -11.38
C GLY A 14 -17.03 -16.96 -11.22
N ASP A 15 -17.50 -16.60 -10.03
CA ASP A 15 -18.08 -15.28 -9.71
C ASP A 15 -17.09 -14.37 -8.96
N LEU A 16 -15.79 -14.47 -9.25
CA LEU A 16 -14.84 -13.43 -8.86
C LEU A 16 -15.15 -12.18 -9.69
N LYS A 17 -16.14 -11.40 -9.25
CA LYS A 17 -16.48 -10.11 -9.84
C LYS A 17 -15.24 -9.23 -9.80
N ASP A 18 -14.85 -8.76 -10.97
CA ASP A 18 -13.79 -7.77 -11.07
C ASP A 18 -14.14 -6.56 -10.20
N VAL A 19 -13.13 -6.11 -9.45
CA VAL A 19 -13.27 -4.99 -8.55
C VAL A 19 -13.60 -3.74 -9.38
N PRO A 20 -14.64 -2.96 -9.03
CA PRO A 20 -14.93 -1.71 -9.71
C PRO A 20 -13.67 -0.85 -9.82
N PRO A 21 -13.38 -0.27 -11.00
CA PRO A 21 -12.10 0.40 -11.26
C PRO A 21 -11.84 1.57 -10.30
N GLU A 22 -12.89 2.26 -9.87
CA GLU A 22 -12.83 3.33 -8.88
C GLU A 22 -12.37 2.82 -7.50
N LEU A 23 -12.96 1.72 -7.02
CA LEU A 23 -12.59 1.12 -5.74
C LEU A 23 -11.18 0.56 -5.77
N ARG A 24 -10.79 -0.08 -6.88
CA ARG A 24 -9.43 -0.57 -7.08
C ARG A 24 -8.42 0.57 -7.02
N LYS A 25 -8.70 1.69 -7.71
CA LYS A 25 -7.83 2.87 -7.71
C LYS A 25 -7.67 3.43 -6.30
N LYS A 26 -8.78 3.66 -5.59
CA LYS A 26 -8.77 4.21 -4.23
C LYS A 26 -7.97 3.33 -3.26
N VAL A 27 -8.20 2.02 -3.27
CA VAL A 27 -7.47 1.08 -2.40
C VAL A 27 -5.97 1.07 -2.73
N MET A 28 -5.61 1.08 -4.01
CA MET A 28 -4.19 1.09 -4.40
C MET A 28 -3.48 2.40 -4.05
N GLU A 29 -4.17 3.55 -4.06
CA GLU A 29 -3.64 4.84 -3.60
C GLU A 29 -3.34 4.82 -2.09
N ASP A 30 -4.26 4.28 -1.27
CA ASP A 30 -4.06 4.13 0.17
C ASP A 30 -2.88 3.17 0.47
N VAL A 31 -2.79 2.05 -0.25
CA VAL A 31 -1.69 1.09 -0.14
C VAL A 31 -0.35 1.72 -0.52
N ALA A 32 -0.30 2.50 -1.60
CA ALA A 32 0.91 3.19 -2.02
C ALA A 32 1.39 4.20 -0.97
N THR A 33 0.46 4.92 -0.35
CA THR A 33 0.75 5.89 0.71
C THR A 33 1.29 5.20 1.96
N ALA A 34 0.64 4.12 2.41
CA ALA A 34 1.11 3.34 3.55
C ALA A 34 2.50 2.72 3.30
N LYS A 35 2.73 2.20 2.09
CA LYS A 35 4.03 1.64 1.69
C LYS A 35 5.12 2.71 1.67
N LEU A 36 4.83 3.90 1.12
CA LEU A 36 5.76 5.02 1.14
C LEU A 36 6.13 5.40 2.58
N ILE A 37 5.14 5.53 3.48
CA ILE A 37 5.40 5.84 4.89
C ILE A 37 6.25 4.75 5.52
N MET A 38 5.96 3.47 5.26
CA MET A 38 6.73 2.34 5.79
C MET A 38 8.17 2.31 5.26
N GLU A 39 8.39 2.63 3.98
CA GLU A 39 9.72 2.73 3.40
C GLU A 39 10.50 3.92 3.97
N LEU A 40 9.83 5.07 4.15
CA LEU A 40 10.41 6.23 4.81
C LEU A 40 10.75 5.92 6.26
N THR A 41 9.88 5.27 7.02
CA THR A 41 10.21 4.89 8.39
C THR A 41 11.40 3.94 8.40
N GLY A 42 11.42 2.91 7.54
CA GLY A 42 12.58 2.01 7.37
C GLY A 42 13.89 2.75 7.05
N LEU A 43 13.87 3.68 6.09
CA LEU A 43 15.02 4.48 5.66
C LEU A 43 15.48 5.50 6.70
N PHE A 44 14.55 6.06 7.48
CA PHE A 44 14.82 7.17 8.41
C PHE A 44 14.77 6.78 9.90
N THR A 45 14.62 5.49 10.23
CA THR A 45 14.56 4.95 11.61
C THR A 45 15.75 5.34 12.50
N GLY A 46 16.88 5.77 11.94
CA GLY A 46 18.08 6.09 12.72
C GLY A 46 18.27 7.55 13.10
N SER A 47 17.71 8.54 12.38
CA SER A 47 18.25 9.91 12.51
C SER A 47 17.46 11.01 11.77
N PHE A 48 16.13 10.95 11.60
CA PHE A 48 15.44 12.02 10.85
C PHE A 48 15.72 13.43 11.41
N ALA A 49 15.72 13.57 12.74
CA ALA A 49 16.12 14.80 13.42
C ALA A 49 17.57 15.21 13.10
N ALA A 50 18.55 14.31 13.23
CA ALA A 50 19.95 14.63 12.97
C ALA A 50 20.29 14.79 11.47
N ILE A 51 19.52 14.17 10.56
CA ILE A 51 19.64 14.37 9.10
C ILE A 51 19.11 15.76 8.73
N ILE A 52 17.93 16.15 9.24
CA ILE A 52 17.40 17.50 9.05
C ILE A 52 18.32 18.54 9.67
N GLU A 53 18.79 18.31 10.90
CA GLU A 53 19.71 19.21 11.59
C GLU A 53 21.06 19.31 10.86
N GLY A 54 21.59 18.19 10.35
CA GLY A 54 22.77 18.16 9.49
C GLY A 54 22.55 18.94 8.19
N MET A 55 21.40 18.78 7.54
CA MET A 55 21.06 19.49 6.30
C MET A 55 20.94 21.01 6.52
N LEU A 56 20.32 21.44 7.63
CA LEU A 56 20.20 22.85 8.01
C LEU A 56 21.56 23.47 8.38
N LYS A 57 22.39 22.77 9.16
CA LYS A 57 23.75 23.21 9.53
C LYS A 57 24.71 23.30 8.34
N THR A 58 24.51 22.46 7.32
CA THR A 58 25.34 22.50 6.10
C THR A 58 25.06 23.76 5.28
N LYS A 59 23.83 24.30 5.34
CA LYS A 59 23.47 25.55 4.64
C LYS A 59 23.93 26.81 5.36
N SER A 60 24.10 26.78 6.68
CA SER A 60 24.63 27.92 7.45
C SER A 60 26.15 28.05 7.37
N LYS A 61 26.84 27.14 6.67
CA LYS A 61 28.29 27.18 6.42
C LYS A 61 28.57 27.49 4.95
N THR A 62 28.00 28.60 4.47
CA THR A 62 28.48 29.30 3.28
C THR A 62 29.00 30.65 3.80
N GLU A 63 30.26 30.94 3.49
CA GLU A 63 30.96 32.21 3.81
C GLU A 63 30.16 33.46 3.44
#